data_AF-A0A1G1G7F6-F1
#
_entry.id   AF-A0A1G1G7F6-F1
#
_cell.length_a   1.000
_cell.length_b   1.000
_cell.length_c   1.000
_cell.angle_alpha   90.00
_cell.angle_beta   90.00
_cell.angle_gamma   90.00
#
_symmetry.space_group_name_H-M   'P 1'
#
loop_
_entity.id
_entity.type
_entity.pdbx_description
1 polymer ?
#
loop_
_entity_poly.entity_id
_entity_poly.type
_entity_poly.pdbx_seq_one_letter_code
_entity_poly.pdbx_strand_id
1 'polypeptide(L)' 'MDWFKTMTTNDYIACVKNYGWPRFNGKLWQRNYYERIIRNETELNKIREYIIYNPLNWETDENYRAD' A
#
# COMPACT_ATOMS: atom_id res chain seq x y z
N MET A 1 -4.07 -8.51 8.24
CA MET A 1 -2.96 -7.64 7.77
C MET A 1 -2.69 -6.43 8.66
N ASP A 2 -3.53 -6.18 9.67
CA ASP A 2 -3.44 -4.92 10.43
C ASP A 2 -2.17 -4.84 11.27
N TRP A 3 -1.73 -5.96 11.87
CA TRP A 3 -0.48 -6.00 12.62
C TRP A 3 0.75 -5.64 11.76
N PHE A 4 0.84 -6.18 10.54
CA PHE A 4 1.95 -5.89 9.64
C PHE A 4 1.98 -4.42 9.23
N LYS A 5 0.83 -3.86 8.85
CA LYS A 5 0.69 -2.43 8.52
C LYS A 5 1.10 -1.55 9.71
N THR A 6 0.71 -1.91 10.93
CA THR A 6 1.08 -1.18 12.16
C THR A 6 2.59 -1.22 12.41
N MET A 7 3.19 -2.40 12.41
CA MET A 7 4.62 -2.56 12.68
C MET A 7 5.46 -1.79 11.67
N THR A 8 5.17 -1.97 10.37
CA THR A 8 5.90 -1.29 9.30
C THR A 8 5.72 0.22 9.32
N THR A 9 4.55 0.72 9.72
CA THR A 9 4.32 2.17 9.90
C THR A 9 5.16 2.72 11.05
N ASN A 10 5.22 2.01 12.18
CA ASN A 10 6.03 2.44 13.33
C ASN A 10 7.52 2.45 13.00
N ASP A 11 8.00 1.42 12.31
CA ASP A 11 9.40 1.33 11.84
C ASP A 11 9.71 2.48 10.87
N TYR A 12 8.81 2.77 9.92
CA TYR A 12 8.98 3.90 9.01
C TYR A 12 9.04 5.24 9.76
N ILE A 13 8.15 5.45 10.75
CA ILE A 13 8.16 6.67 11.59
C ILE A 13 9.48 6.79 12.37
N ALA A 14 10.01 5.67 12.89
CA ALA A 14 11.31 5.67 13.55
C ALA A 14 12.42 6.11 12.58
N CYS A 15 12.40 5.63 11.34
CA CYS A 15 13.37 6.04 10.33
C CYS A 15 13.24 7.51 9.90
N VAL A 16 12.02 8.05 9.81
CA VAL A 16 11.78 9.49 9.58
C VAL A 16 12.42 10.32 10.69
N LYS A 17 12.32 9.88 11.95
CA LYS A 17 12.87 10.59 13.11
C LYS A 17 14.40 10.49 13.20
N ASN A 18 14.96 9.32 12.91
CA ASN A 18 16.36 9.02 13.22
C ASN A 18 17.29 9.07 12.00
N TYR A 19 16.77 8.87 10.79
CA TYR A 19 17.57 8.71 9.57
C TYR A 19 17.17 9.65 8.44
N GLY A 20 16.30 10.63 8.71
CA GLY A 20 15.95 11.68 7.74
C GLY A 20 15.11 11.20 6.55
N TRP A 21 14.34 10.12 6.71
CA TRP A 21 13.43 9.67 5.65
C TRP A 21 12.32 10.68 5.38
N PRO A 22 11.78 10.73 4.14
CA PRO A 22 10.68 11.61 3.80
C PRO A 22 9.46 11.39 4.71
N ARG A 23 8.82 12.49 5.13
CA ARG A 23 7.55 12.40 5.85
C ARG A 23 6.43 12.03 4.87
N PHE A 24 5.48 11.22 5.34
CA PHE A 24 4.23 10.97 4.64
C PHE A 24 3.09 11.74 5.32
N ASN A 25 2.08 12.12 4.53
CA ASN A 25 0.90 12.81 5.04
C ASN A 25 -0.23 11.80 5.28
N GLY A 26 -0.90 11.89 6.42
CA GLY A 26 -2.03 11.03 6.75
C GLY A 26 -1.62 9.58 7.01
N LYS A 27 -2.07 8.64 6.17
CA LYS A 27 -1.91 7.20 6.35
C LYS A 27 -0.90 6.64 5.35
N LEU A 28 0.04 5.82 5.81
CA LEU A 28 1.03 5.16 4.95
C LEU A 28 0.42 4.01 4.12
N TRP A 29 -0.58 3.32 4.67
CA TRP A 29 -1.25 2.19 4.04
C TRP A 29 -2.72 2.48 3.79
N GLN A 30 -3.29 1.93 2.70
CA GLN A 30 -4.75 1.86 2.54
C GLN A 30 -5.39 1.06 3.67
N ARG A 31 -6.67 1.33 3.96
CA ARG A 31 -7.43 0.59 4.97
C ARG A 31 -7.57 -0.88 4.60
N ASN A 32 -8.00 -1.16 3.38
CA ASN A 32 -8.18 -2.53 2.89
C ASN A 32 -6.85 -3.13 2.40
N TYR A 33 -6.84 -4.44 2.20
CA TYR A 33 -5.73 -5.15 1.57
C TYR A 33 -6.31 -6.18 0.62
N TYR A 34 -5.63 -6.40 -0.50
CA TYR A 34 -5.97 -7.45 -1.45
C TYR A 34 -5.02 -8.62 -1.25
N GLU A 35 -5.58 -9.81 -1.04
CA GLU A 35 -4.81 -11.05 -0.90
C GLU A 35 -5.25 -12.03 -1.98
N ARG A 36 -4.27 -12.61 -2.68
CA ARG A 36 -4.51 -13.64 -3.70
C ARG A 36 -3.28 -14.51 -3.88
N ILE A 37 -3.48 -15.84 -3.93
CA ILE A 37 -2.45 -16.79 -4.34
C ILE A 37 -2.33 -16.76 -5.87
N ILE A 38 -1.13 -16.48 -6.38
CA ILE A 38 -0.83 -16.47 -7.81
C ILE A 38 -0.59 -17.90 -8.27
N ARG A 39 -1.40 -18.40 -9.21
CA ARG A 39 -1.34 -19.81 -9.66
C ARG A 39 -0.80 -19.97 -11.08
N ASN A 40 -0.67 -18.89 -11.85
CA ASN A 40 -0.17 -18.90 -13.22
C ASN A 40 0.34 -17.52 -13.67
N GLU A 41 1.00 -17.48 -14.83
CA GLU A 41 1.61 -16.26 -15.40
C GLU A 41 0.58 -15.18 -15.76
N THR A 42 -0.61 -15.57 -16.23
CA THR A 42 -1.67 -14.62 -16.57
C THR A 42 -2.12 -13.83 -15.34
N GLU A 43 -2.25 -14.50 -14.19
CA GLU A 43 -2.56 -13.83 -12.92
C GLU A 43 -1.42 -12.93 -12.45
N LEU A 44 -0.18 -13.37 -12.61
CA LEU A 44 1.00 -12.58 -12.28
C LEU A 44 1.04 -11.28 -13.09
N ASN A 45 0.77 -11.35 -14.40
CA ASN A 45 0.74 -10.18 -15.27
C ASN A 45 -0.36 -9.20 -14.87
N LYS A 46 -1.55 -9.68 -14.51
CA LYS A 46 -2.63 -8.83 -13.98
C LYS A 46 -2.23 -8.12 -12.68
N ILE A 47 -1.51 -8.79 -11.79
CA ILE A 47 -1.05 -8.19 -10.53
C ILE A 47 0.04 -7.14 -10.80
N ARG A 48 0.94 -7.39 -11.75
CA ARG A 48 1.94 -6.40 -12.18
C ARG A 48 1.25 -5.15 -12.76
N GLU A 49 0.28 -5.33 -13.65
CA GLU A 49 -0.54 -4.24 -14.18
C GLU A 49 -1.24 -3.48 -13.05
N TYR A 50 -1.88 -4.19 -12.12
CA TYR A 50 -2.50 -3.56 -10.95
C TYR A 50 -1.52 -2.70 -10.15
N ILE A 51 -0.31 -3.21 -9.85
CA ILE A 51 0.71 -2.44 -9.11
C ILE A 51 1.11 -1.16 -9.85
N ILE A 52 1.23 -1.22 -11.17
CA ILE A 52 1.63 -0.07 -12.01
C ILE A 52 0.52 0.98 -12.06
N TYR A 53 -0.74 0.55 -12.23
CA TYR A 53 -1.86 1.46 -12.45
C TYR A 53 -2.58 1.91 -11.17
N ASN A 54 -2.48 1.17 -10.07
CA ASN A 54 -3.16 1.50 -8.81
C ASN A 54 -2.79 2.89 -8.24
N PRO A 55 -1.52 3.37 -8.31
CA PRO A 55 -1.20 4.73 -7.88
C PRO A 55 -1.92 5.81 -8.71
N LEU A 56 -2.15 5.57 -10.00
CA LEU A 56 -2.82 6.52 -10.90
C LEU A 56 -4.33 6.56 -10.67
N ASN A 57 -4.92 5.43 -10.30
CA ASN A 57 -6.36 5.29 -10.08
C ASN A 57 -6.76 5.50 -8.62
N TRP A 58 -5.81 5.87 -7.76
CA TRP A 58 -5.98 5.90 -6.31
C TRP A 58 -7.10 6.82 -5.83
N GLU A 59 -7.21 8.02 -6.42
CA GLU A 59 -8.23 9.02 -6.06
C GLU A 59 -9.63 8.65 -6.58
N THR A 60 -9.71 7.72 -7.53
CA THR A 60 -10.95 7.33 -8.22
C THR A 60 -11.39 5.90 -7.91
N ASP A 61 -10.65 5.15 -7.08
CA ASP A 61 -11.01 3.79 -6.71
C ASP A 61 -12.32 3.79 -5.89
N GLU A 62 -13.28 2.91 -6.18
CA GLU A 62 -14.54 2.84 -5.43
C GLU A 62 -14.35 2.50 -3.94
N ASN A 63 -13.21 1.88 -3.58
CA ASN A 63 -12.81 1.63 -2.20
C ASN A 63 -12.02 2.80 -1.60
N TYR A 64 -11.74 3.85 -2.36
CA TYR A 64 -11.23 5.11 -1.87
C TYR A 64 -12.33 5.82 -1.07
N ARG A 65 -12.25 5.72 0.25
CA ARG A 65 -12.98 6.62 1.15
C ARG A 65 -12.04 7.75 1.53
N ALA A 66 -12.42 8.97 1.17
CA ALA A 66 -11.83 10.18 1.72
C ALA A 66 -12.28 10.28 3.19
N ASP A 67 -11.50 9.67 4.09
CA ASP A 67 -11.66 9.79 5.55
C ASP A 67 -11.04 11.10 6.05
#